data_AF-A0A6G6K9Y2-F1
#
_entry.id   AF-A0A6G6K9Y2-F1
#
_cell.length_a   1.000
_cell.length_b   1.000
_cell.length_c   1.000
_cell.angle_alpha   90.00
_cell.angle_beta   90.00
_cell.angle_gamma   90.00
#
_symmetry.space_group_name_H-M   'P 1'
#
loop_
_entity.id
_entity.type
_entity.pdbx_description
1 polymer ?
#
loop_
_entity_poly.entity_id
_entity_poly.type
_entity_poly.pdbx_seq_one_letter_code
_entity_poly.pdbx_strand_id
1 'polypeptide(L)'
;MKTTFSFPPVPFAFAIAFAFAVTGLVSAGEISGVVTGEGKGAKPIEGATVRVHAAWMRRGSSPMCPTCWVDCQKSVRTGADGRYRIEGVSDDLVFELLVLADGHAPVFVEDVDPAKPTPANASLKSRDLASIPPKQVTHGHVVGSDGHSIAGARIRTVAAPGVDRMALTDAEGKFALVWSKPAQTMWLRISAEGWGSAQAESSLGRDGIPQPLEIKLSRGVTITGRVLDEKGQPAPGVKMGAIQAQRSFEKDLPFVEAETGKDGSFYLFNVPAQDELAVYGKMESLTGRGALPVCIVNTGADEETVQTNDLVIQRACTLSGQFLLPDGKKFPANSRIIIGRDVAWDSKIVDLSPDGRFECGGLPKGEVIAMRFPDSPEDHYARSVNRGFEIDAPNLSIEGTLEGDVHDMKIDLVWKDSKTWQEEMRRQTFRKRHAEFLKEASLPSEKEESFITALVQREDAEIAVANSSFPSNAAYTASLRAAGEDFEKQAKMVLGEQAFQLFLEMDKLNTGKNWVGQYLSVRKGQSLTADEKKALIRSVSHHMNQFYQTHRVEDGKILAQEDRRQWHHGEYDALRAGGEGVLPPAKLMFFHEWVERTRAKRWEEIQVAYERR
;
A
#
# COMPACT_ATOMS: atom_id res chain seq x y z
N MET A 1 37.07 44.29 61.52
CA MET A 1 38.25 43.82 60.74
C MET A 1 37.77 43.33 59.38
N LYS A 2 38.01 44.12 58.33
CA LYS A 2 38.22 43.72 56.91
C LYS A 2 38.16 45.00 56.06
N THR A 3 39.32 45.61 55.93
CA THR A 3 39.74 46.60 54.92
C THR A 3 39.58 45.97 53.52
N THR A 4 38.74 46.52 52.63
CA THR A 4 39.04 47.47 51.51
C THR A 4 40.03 46.94 50.46
N PHE A 5 39.92 47.10 49.13
CA PHE A 5 39.06 47.77 48.13
C PHE A 5 39.55 47.23 46.75
N SER A 6 38.80 47.22 45.64
CA SER A 6 38.86 48.20 44.52
C SER A 6 38.71 47.42 43.18
N PHE A 7 38.15 47.86 42.04
CA PHE A 7 37.82 49.16 41.46
C PHE A 7 36.59 49.04 40.49
N PRO A 8 35.87 50.15 40.18
CA PRO A 8 34.89 50.32 39.10
C PRO A 8 35.58 50.87 37.79
N PRO A 9 34.92 51.03 36.61
CA PRO A 9 33.91 52.07 36.33
C PRO A 9 32.74 51.70 35.35
N VAL A 10 31.77 52.62 35.37
CA VAL A 10 30.50 52.89 34.62
C VAL A 10 30.82 53.36 33.16
N PRO A 11 29.93 53.67 32.16
CA PRO A 11 28.45 53.67 32.03
C PRO A 11 27.83 52.99 30.78
N PHE A 12 26.49 52.80 30.86
CA PHE A 12 25.45 53.08 29.84
C PHE A 12 25.88 53.39 28.40
N ALA A 13 25.37 52.60 27.43
CA ALA A 13 24.32 53.05 26.50
C ALA A 13 23.86 51.94 25.52
N PHE A 14 22.60 52.06 25.10
CA PHE A 14 21.92 51.43 23.95
C PHE A 14 21.56 49.93 24.01
N ALA A 15 20.26 49.67 24.15
CA ALA A 15 19.58 48.65 23.37
C ALA A 15 18.16 49.13 23.04
N ILE A 16 18.01 49.76 21.87
CA ILE A 16 16.72 49.88 21.18
C ILE A 16 16.36 48.46 20.77
N ALA A 17 15.34 47.90 21.41
CA ALA A 17 14.79 46.60 21.08
C ALA A 17 14.00 46.71 19.76
N PHE A 18 14.64 46.38 18.64
CA PHE A 18 13.94 45.96 17.43
C PHE A 18 13.72 44.44 17.52
N ALA A 19 12.62 44.04 18.15
CA ALA A 19 12.10 42.69 18.04
C ALA A 19 11.35 42.58 16.70
N PHE A 20 12.04 42.16 15.64
CA PHE A 20 11.35 41.56 14.50
C PHE A 20 11.00 40.11 14.87
N ALA A 21 9.86 39.94 15.53
CA ALA A 21 9.17 38.67 15.54
C ALA A 21 8.55 38.49 14.16
N VAL A 22 9.16 37.66 13.31
CA VAL A 22 8.43 37.07 12.18
C VAL A 22 7.58 35.95 12.76
N THR A 23 6.50 36.32 13.45
CA THR A 23 5.34 35.46 13.59
C THR A 23 4.66 35.46 12.23
N GLY A 24 4.93 34.45 11.40
CA GLY A 24 3.98 34.07 10.39
C GLY A 24 2.71 33.65 11.12
N LEU A 25 1.74 34.56 11.25
CA LEU A 25 0.39 34.16 11.59
C LEU A 25 -0.06 33.25 10.44
N VAL A 26 -0.08 31.94 10.69
CA VAL A 26 -1.04 31.09 9.99
C VAL A 26 -2.39 31.68 10.33
N SER A 27 -3.09 32.21 9.33
CA SER A 27 -4.42 32.76 9.53
C SER A 27 -5.33 31.63 10.02
N ALA A 28 -5.85 31.81 11.23
CA ALA A 28 -6.67 30.82 11.91
C ALA A 28 -8.14 31.07 11.56
N GLY A 29 -8.70 30.19 10.73
CA GLY A 29 -10.12 30.14 10.43
C GLY A 29 -10.97 29.55 11.56
N GLU A 30 -12.27 29.77 11.48
CA GLU A 30 -13.28 29.21 12.39
C GLU A 30 -14.33 28.46 11.57
N ILE A 31 -14.76 27.30 12.07
CA ILE A 31 -15.92 26.57 11.57
C ILE A 31 -16.99 26.57 12.65
N SER A 32 -18.21 26.98 12.30
CA SER A 32 -19.35 26.92 13.22
C SER A 32 -20.61 26.46 12.51
N GLY A 33 -21.54 25.89 13.27
CA GLY A 33 -22.80 25.38 12.74
C GLY A 33 -23.74 24.92 13.84
N VAL A 34 -24.87 24.36 13.40
CA VAL A 34 -25.90 23.76 14.26
C VAL A 34 -26.19 22.34 13.78
N VAL A 35 -26.28 21.41 14.73
CA VAL A 35 -26.70 20.04 14.49
C VAL A 35 -28.14 19.85 14.96
N THR A 36 -29.01 19.41 14.06
CA THR A 36 -30.42 19.14 14.34
C THR A 36 -30.80 17.74 13.91
N GLY A 37 -31.94 17.25 14.39
CA GLY A 37 -32.61 16.11 13.73
C GLY A 37 -33.10 16.47 12.32
N GLU A 38 -33.58 15.48 11.59
CA GLU A 38 -34.22 15.65 10.29
C GLU A 38 -35.73 15.96 10.43
N GLY A 39 -36.25 16.84 9.56
CA GLY A 39 -37.68 17.12 9.44
C GLY A 39 -38.11 18.54 9.84
N LYS A 40 -39.38 18.88 9.58
CA LYS A 40 -39.94 20.20 9.93
C LYS A 40 -40.08 20.34 11.44
N GLY A 41 -39.50 21.41 12.00
CA GLY A 41 -39.49 21.65 13.45
C GLY A 41 -38.50 20.76 14.21
N ALA A 42 -37.49 20.21 13.52
CA ALA A 42 -36.48 19.36 14.12
C ALA A 42 -35.78 20.04 15.30
N LYS A 43 -35.59 19.27 16.37
CA LYS A 43 -34.93 19.74 17.59
C LYS A 43 -33.40 19.76 17.40
N PRO A 44 -32.70 20.67 18.08
CA PRO A 44 -31.25 20.59 18.18
C PRO A 44 -30.81 19.29 18.86
N ILE A 45 -29.64 18.78 18.48
CA ILE A 45 -29.05 17.58 19.08
C ILE A 45 -27.91 18.02 19.98
N GLU A 46 -28.10 17.84 21.29
CA GLU A 46 -27.07 18.05 22.31
C GLU A 46 -26.06 16.89 22.32
N GLY A 47 -24.78 17.21 22.54
CA GLY A 47 -23.74 16.19 22.73
C GLY A 47 -23.32 15.46 21.46
N ALA A 48 -23.81 15.85 20.28
CA ALA A 48 -23.34 15.31 19.00
C ALA A 48 -21.86 15.64 18.82
N THR A 49 -21.08 14.67 18.33
CA THR A 49 -19.66 14.86 18.03
C THR A 49 -19.51 15.39 16.62
N VAL A 50 -18.87 16.54 16.47
CA VAL A 50 -18.49 17.13 15.18
C VAL A 50 -16.97 17.09 15.05
N ARG A 51 -16.46 16.49 13.97
CA ARG A 51 -15.03 16.28 13.76
C ARG A 51 -14.61 16.62 12.34
N VAL A 52 -13.42 17.19 12.18
CA VAL A 52 -12.79 17.33 10.86
C VAL A 52 -12.37 15.95 10.37
N HIS A 53 -12.99 15.48 9.29
CA HIS A 53 -12.70 14.17 8.70
C HIS A 53 -11.56 14.23 7.69
N ALA A 54 -11.70 15.14 6.72
CA ALA A 54 -10.76 15.34 5.63
C ALA A 54 -10.65 16.82 5.28
N ALA A 55 -9.57 17.18 4.58
CA ALA A 55 -9.33 18.52 4.10
C ALA A 55 -8.59 18.53 2.76
N TRP A 56 -8.83 19.56 1.97
CA TRP A 56 -8.20 19.83 0.67
C TRP A 56 -7.76 21.28 0.61
N MET A 57 -6.71 21.58 -0.14
CA MET A 57 -6.34 22.97 -0.37
C MET A 57 -7.45 23.70 -1.11
N ARG A 58 -7.81 24.89 -0.64
CA ARG A 58 -8.82 25.75 -1.27
C ARG A 58 -8.41 26.13 -2.69
N ARG A 59 -7.11 26.22 -2.97
CA ARG A 59 -6.57 26.56 -4.29
C ARG A 59 -5.45 25.59 -4.69
N GLY A 60 -5.62 24.99 -5.87
CA GLY A 60 -4.67 24.06 -6.47
C GLY A 60 -4.64 22.67 -5.81
N SER A 61 -3.81 21.80 -6.37
CA SER A 61 -3.62 20.39 -5.99
C SER A 61 -3.11 20.20 -4.56
N SER A 62 -3.73 19.31 -3.78
CA SER A 62 -3.37 19.06 -2.39
C SER A 62 -2.06 18.24 -2.24
N PRO A 63 -1.05 18.71 -1.48
CA PRO A 63 0.21 17.98 -1.22
C PRO A 63 0.03 16.73 -0.38
N MET A 64 -1.00 16.75 0.46
CA MET A 64 -1.22 15.79 1.52
C MET A 64 -2.43 14.94 1.18
N CYS A 65 -2.44 13.70 1.68
CA CYS A 65 -3.65 12.91 1.65
C CYS A 65 -4.78 13.66 2.38
N PRO A 66 -6.06 13.55 1.94
CA PRO A 66 -7.14 14.35 2.51
C PRO A 66 -7.31 14.19 4.03
N THR A 67 -6.95 13.04 4.60
CA THR A 67 -7.06 12.77 6.04
C THR A 67 -5.78 13.06 6.84
N CYS A 68 -4.71 13.52 6.17
CA CYS A 68 -3.37 13.66 6.76
C CYS A 68 -3.09 15.07 7.32
N TRP A 69 -4.01 16.03 7.16
CA TRP A 69 -3.83 17.37 7.70
C TRP A 69 -3.94 17.37 9.22
N VAL A 70 -3.14 18.22 9.88
CA VAL A 70 -3.18 18.39 11.34
C VAL A 70 -4.59 18.77 11.82
N ASP A 71 -5.32 19.55 11.02
CA ASP A 71 -6.71 19.92 11.28
C ASP A 71 -7.66 18.72 11.43
N CYS A 72 -7.39 17.57 10.79
CA CYS A 72 -8.20 16.34 10.89
C CYS A 72 -8.16 15.68 12.29
N GLN A 73 -7.35 16.22 13.20
CA GLN A 73 -7.35 15.84 14.62
C GLN A 73 -8.42 16.60 15.43
N LYS A 74 -8.98 17.70 14.91
CA LYS A 74 -9.90 18.57 15.66
C LYS A 74 -11.33 18.01 15.73
N SER A 75 -11.92 18.08 16.91
CA SER A 75 -13.33 17.72 17.15
C SER A 75 -13.91 18.49 18.32
N VAL A 76 -15.24 18.56 18.38
CA VAL A 76 -16.01 19.25 19.42
C VAL A 76 -17.35 18.53 19.66
N ARG A 77 -17.96 18.73 20.82
CA ARG A 77 -19.35 18.30 21.08
C ARG A 77 -20.31 19.49 21.00
N THR A 78 -21.50 19.27 20.49
CA THR A 78 -22.54 20.29 20.43
C THR A 78 -23.09 20.62 21.83
N GLY A 79 -23.44 21.89 22.04
CA GLY A 79 -24.17 22.33 23.24
C GLY A 79 -25.65 21.95 23.20
N ALA A 80 -26.39 22.31 24.27
CA ALA A 80 -27.82 22.02 24.41
C ALA A 80 -28.70 22.61 23.28
N ASP A 81 -28.24 23.68 22.63
CA ASP A 81 -28.88 24.30 21.47
C ASP A 81 -28.40 23.75 20.13
N GLY A 82 -27.64 22.64 20.15
CA GLY A 82 -27.07 21.97 18.99
C GLY A 82 -25.92 22.72 18.32
N ARG A 83 -25.49 23.87 18.87
CA ARG A 83 -24.42 24.68 18.29
C ARG A 83 -23.05 24.08 18.59
N TYR A 84 -22.13 24.30 17.67
CA TYR A 84 -20.72 23.96 17.85
C TYR A 84 -19.81 24.98 17.19
N ARG A 85 -18.55 24.98 17.62
CA ARG A 85 -17.47 25.78 17.04
C ARG A 85 -16.15 24.99 17.07
N ILE A 86 -15.42 24.99 15.97
CA ILE A 86 -14.05 24.49 15.86
C ILE A 86 -13.16 25.67 15.47
N GLU A 87 -12.28 26.06 16.39
CA GLU A 87 -11.38 27.21 16.22
C GLU A 87 -10.00 26.77 15.70
N GLY A 88 -9.27 27.74 15.13
CA GLY A 88 -7.86 27.56 14.80
C GLY A 88 -7.61 26.68 13.58
N VAL A 89 -8.60 26.46 12.71
CA VAL A 89 -8.41 25.66 11.49
C VAL A 89 -7.62 26.43 10.43
N SER A 90 -6.88 25.75 9.57
CA SER A 90 -6.23 26.44 8.45
C SER A 90 -7.27 27.07 7.52
N ASP A 91 -7.11 28.36 7.22
CA ASP A 91 -7.98 29.06 6.27
C ASP A 91 -7.54 28.88 4.82
N ASP A 92 -6.48 28.13 4.52
CA ASP A 92 -6.11 27.73 3.16
C ASP A 92 -6.76 26.40 2.74
N LEU A 93 -7.53 25.79 3.63
CA LEU A 93 -8.17 24.50 3.42
C LEU A 93 -9.70 24.61 3.32
N VAL A 94 -10.28 23.63 2.64
CA VAL A 94 -11.71 23.30 2.64
C VAL A 94 -11.86 21.94 3.29
N PHE A 95 -12.85 21.78 4.16
CA PHE A 95 -13.00 20.62 5.03
C PHE A 95 -14.25 19.81 4.70
N GLU A 96 -14.15 18.51 4.99
CA GLU A 96 -15.31 17.64 5.17
C GLU A 96 -15.40 17.33 6.67
N LEU A 97 -16.56 17.60 7.27
CA LEU A 97 -16.84 17.27 8.66
C LEU A 97 -17.60 15.95 8.76
N LEU A 98 -17.32 15.17 9.78
CA LEU A 98 -18.18 14.08 10.22
C LEU A 98 -18.97 14.52 11.45
N VAL A 99 -20.28 14.30 11.41
CA VAL A 99 -21.20 14.53 12.52
C VAL A 99 -21.86 13.22 12.96
N LEU A 100 -21.79 12.95 14.27
CA LEU A 100 -22.28 11.72 14.90
C LEU A 100 -23.12 12.03 16.13
N ALA A 101 -24.21 11.29 16.31
CA ALA A 101 -25.01 11.31 17.52
C ALA A 101 -25.66 9.94 17.75
N ASP A 102 -25.84 9.57 19.02
CA ASP A 102 -26.48 8.30 19.39
C ASP A 102 -27.92 8.25 18.85
N GLY A 103 -28.32 7.07 18.38
CA GLY A 103 -29.64 6.86 17.76
C GLY A 103 -29.84 7.56 16.41
N HIS A 104 -28.77 8.06 15.78
CA HIS A 104 -28.84 8.72 14.48
C HIS A 104 -27.87 8.10 13.47
N ALA A 105 -28.13 8.34 12.19
CA ALA A 105 -27.20 8.00 11.11
C ALA A 105 -26.06 9.03 11.03
N PRO A 106 -24.82 8.61 10.73
CA PRO A 106 -23.69 9.52 10.52
C PRO A 106 -23.94 10.44 9.32
N VAL A 107 -23.53 11.69 9.42
CA VAL A 107 -23.62 12.67 8.32
C VAL A 107 -22.25 13.27 8.05
N PHE A 108 -21.92 13.38 6.76
CA PHE A 108 -20.77 14.16 6.31
C PHE A 108 -21.26 15.53 5.83
N VAL A 109 -20.59 16.60 6.26
CA VAL A 109 -20.81 17.96 5.78
C VAL A 109 -19.62 18.32 4.92
N GLU A 110 -19.82 18.31 3.61
CA GLU A 110 -18.79 18.58 2.60
C GLU A 110 -18.62 20.08 2.35
N ASP A 111 -17.53 20.46 1.66
CA ASP A 111 -17.25 21.82 1.21
C ASP A 111 -17.26 22.91 2.29
N VAL A 112 -16.88 22.55 3.52
CA VAL A 112 -16.81 23.48 4.65
C VAL A 112 -15.60 24.39 4.52
N ASP A 113 -15.86 25.61 4.10
CA ASP A 113 -14.84 26.61 3.81
C ASP A 113 -14.82 27.69 4.91
N PRO A 114 -13.78 27.76 5.77
CA PRO A 114 -13.72 28.69 6.89
C PRO A 114 -13.60 30.16 6.48
N ALA A 115 -13.27 30.48 5.21
CA ALA A 115 -13.28 31.85 4.71
C ALA A 115 -14.65 32.28 4.16
N LYS A 116 -15.61 31.36 4.07
CA LYS A 116 -16.99 31.70 3.71
C LYS A 116 -17.82 31.86 4.99
N PRO A 117 -18.73 32.84 5.06
CA PRO A 117 -19.59 33.05 6.23
C PRO A 117 -20.74 32.02 6.31
N THR A 118 -20.57 30.83 5.72
CA THR A 118 -21.62 29.81 5.62
C THR A 118 -21.53 28.87 6.82
N PRO A 119 -22.57 28.76 7.65
CA PRO A 119 -22.57 27.81 8.76
C PRO A 119 -22.57 26.36 8.25
N ALA A 120 -21.73 25.52 8.83
CA ALA A 120 -21.65 24.10 8.54
C ALA A 120 -22.74 23.32 9.30
N ASN A 121 -24.00 23.56 8.96
CA ASN A 121 -25.12 22.90 9.62
C ASN A 121 -25.23 21.42 9.21
N ALA A 122 -25.68 20.57 10.12
CA ALA A 122 -25.92 19.16 9.86
C ALA A 122 -27.33 18.74 10.33
N SER A 123 -28.01 17.96 9.50
CA SER A 123 -29.33 17.38 9.81
C SER A 123 -29.22 15.88 9.87
N LEU A 124 -29.37 15.31 11.06
CA LEU A 124 -29.18 13.88 11.31
C LEU A 124 -30.50 13.14 11.24
N LYS A 125 -30.53 12.09 10.42
CA LYS A 125 -31.67 11.18 10.35
C LYS A 125 -31.68 10.27 11.57
N SER A 126 -32.82 10.22 12.26
CA SER A 126 -33.03 9.25 13.34
C SER A 126 -32.88 7.83 12.80
N ARG A 127 -32.17 6.98 13.54
CA ARG A 127 -31.87 5.62 13.15
C ARG A 127 -32.06 4.69 14.34
N ASP A 128 -33.16 3.95 14.31
CA ASP A 128 -33.41 2.87 15.24
C ASP A 128 -32.84 1.56 14.68
N LEU A 129 -31.73 1.10 15.25
CA LEU A 129 -31.07 -0.14 14.84
C LEU A 129 -31.97 -1.38 15.03
N ALA A 130 -32.91 -1.35 15.99
CA ALA A 130 -33.83 -2.46 16.22
C ALA A 130 -34.85 -2.62 15.08
N SER A 131 -35.10 -1.56 14.32
CA SER A 131 -35.99 -1.57 13.15
C SER A 131 -35.32 -2.06 11.86
N ILE A 132 -33.99 -2.21 11.85
CA ILE A 132 -33.21 -2.60 10.68
C ILE A 132 -33.04 -4.13 10.65
N PRO A 133 -33.21 -4.80 9.50
CA PRO A 133 -32.97 -6.23 9.38
C PRO A 133 -31.58 -6.63 9.93
N PRO A 134 -31.46 -7.65 10.78
CA PRO A 134 -30.16 -8.04 11.37
C PRO A 134 -29.06 -8.34 10.34
N LYS A 135 -29.44 -8.82 9.15
CA LYS A 135 -28.53 -9.07 8.02
C LYS A 135 -27.87 -7.80 7.46
N GLN A 136 -28.35 -6.63 7.86
CA GLN A 136 -27.87 -5.32 7.44
C GLN A 136 -27.20 -4.54 8.59
N VAL A 137 -26.92 -5.17 9.73
CA VAL A 137 -26.27 -4.50 10.86
C VAL A 137 -25.09 -5.34 11.33
N THR A 138 -23.89 -4.80 11.20
CA THR A 138 -22.71 -5.33 11.89
C THR A 138 -22.59 -4.65 13.24
N HIS A 139 -22.65 -5.44 14.31
CA HIS A 139 -22.39 -4.96 15.66
C HIS A 139 -20.93 -5.24 16.02
N GLY A 140 -20.34 -4.38 16.84
CA GLY A 140 -19.07 -4.68 17.46
C GLY A 140 -18.85 -3.99 18.79
N HIS A 141 -17.82 -4.45 19.48
CA HIS A 141 -17.39 -3.97 20.79
C HIS A 141 -15.87 -3.84 20.79
N VAL A 142 -15.38 -2.67 21.20
CA VAL A 142 -13.95 -2.37 21.27
C VAL A 142 -13.53 -2.30 22.73
N VAL A 143 -12.57 -3.16 23.08
CA VAL A 143 -12.00 -3.25 24.42
C VAL A 143 -10.50 -3.05 24.37
N GLY A 144 -9.94 -2.48 25.44
CA GLY A 144 -8.50 -2.37 25.62
C GLY A 144 -7.84 -3.67 26.05
N SER A 145 -6.51 -3.71 25.98
CA SER A 145 -5.69 -4.77 26.56
C SER A 145 -5.93 -4.95 28.06
N ASP A 146 -6.30 -3.87 28.73
CA ASP A 146 -6.68 -3.77 30.15
C ASP A 146 -8.10 -4.30 30.46
N GLY A 147 -8.87 -4.67 29.44
CA GLY A 147 -10.23 -5.18 29.57
C GLY A 147 -11.33 -4.11 29.69
N HIS A 148 -10.98 -2.82 29.68
CA HIS A 148 -11.98 -1.75 29.71
C HIS A 148 -12.54 -1.48 28.32
N SER A 149 -13.80 -1.05 28.26
CA SER A 149 -14.41 -0.61 27.01
C SER A 149 -13.81 0.71 26.55
N ILE A 150 -13.52 0.84 25.26
CA ILE A 150 -12.91 2.06 24.71
C ILE A 150 -13.99 2.87 24.03
N ALA A 151 -14.35 4.00 24.63
CA ALA A 151 -15.26 4.98 24.05
C ALA A 151 -14.56 5.87 23.01
N GLY A 152 -15.28 6.27 21.96
CA GLY A 152 -14.74 7.15 20.91
C GLY A 152 -13.69 6.51 20.00
N ALA A 153 -13.52 5.18 20.02
CA ALA A 153 -12.71 4.46 19.04
C ALA A 153 -13.32 4.66 17.65
N ARG A 154 -12.48 4.93 16.65
CA ARG A 154 -12.85 5.17 15.26
C ARG A 154 -12.85 3.87 14.49
N ILE A 155 -13.98 3.53 13.88
CA ILE A 155 -14.14 2.37 13.02
C ILE A 155 -14.32 2.88 11.59
N ARG A 156 -13.32 2.71 10.74
CA ARG A 156 -13.36 3.09 9.33
C ARG A 156 -13.56 1.85 8.46
N THR A 157 -14.48 1.91 7.52
CA THR A 157 -14.68 0.85 6.52
C THR A 157 -13.74 1.07 5.34
N VAL A 158 -13.11 0.00 4.86
CA VAL A 158 -12.20 0.04 3.69
C VAL A 158 -12.97 -0.45 2.46
N ALA A 159 -13.15 0.44 1.48
CA ALA A 159 -13.64 0.13 0.13
C ALA A 159 -14.97 -0.65 0.04
N ALA A 160 -15.94 -0.37 0.91
CA ALA A 160 -17.27 -0.99 0.87
C ALA A 160 -18.35 0.03 0.44
N PRO A 161 -18.78 0.05 -0.84
CA PRO A 161 -19.88 0.91 -1.25
C PRO A 161 -21.18 0.48 -0.58
N GLY A 162 -21.94 1.44 -0.04
CA GLY A 162 -23.24 1.18 0.55
C GLY A 162 -23.21 0.64 1.99
N VAL A 163 -22.10 0.77 2.71
CA VAL A 163 -22.04 0.67 4.18
C VAL A 163 -21.71 2.03 4.78
N ASP A 164 -22.06 2.24 6.04
CA ASP A 164 -21.55 3.38 6.81
C ASP A 164 -20.02 3.50 6.65
N ARG A 165 -19.54 4.64 6.17
CA ARG A 165 -18.11 4.88 5.94
C ARG A 165 -17.30 4.86 7.24
N MET A 166 -17.95 5.25 8.34
CA MET A 166 -17.30 5.36 9.63
C MET A 166 -18.31 5.27 10.78
N ALA A 167 -17.86 4.77 11.93
CA ALA A 167 -18.57 4.82 13.20
C ALA A 167 -17.61 5.20 14.34
N LEU A 168 -18.17 5.65 15.47
CA LEU A 168 -17.47 5.76 16.75
C LEU A 168 -18.08 4.77 17.73
N THR A 169 -17.28 4.32 18.69
CA THR A 169 -17.82 3.59 19.84
C THR A 169 -18.48 4.52 20.86
N ASP A 170 -19.56 4.03 21.46
CA ASP A 170 -20.24 4.66 22.60
C ASP A 170 -19.45 4.51 23.92
N ALA A 171 -20.04 4.96 25.03
CA ALA A 171 -19.41 4.89 26.36
C ALA A 171 -19.12 3.44 26.82
N GLU A 172 -19.90 2.49 26.33
CA GLU A 172 -19.74 1.06 26.57
C GLU A 172 -18.82 0.39 25.53
N GLY A 173 -18.16 1.16 24.66
CA GLY A 173 -17.23 0.67 23.65
C GLY A 173 -17.92 0.01 22.45
N LYS A 174 -19.24 0.11 22.31
CA LYS A 174 -20.00 -0.56 21.27
C LYS A 174 -20.19 0.33 20.05
N PHE A 175 -20.27 -0.30 18.88
CA PHE A 175 -20.58 0.38 17.63
C PHE A 175 -21.50 -0.48 16.76
N ALA A 176 -22.13 0.17 15.78
CA ALA A 176 -22.88 -0.50 14.74
C ALA A 176 -22.60 0.15 13.37
N LEU A 177 -22.49 -0.69 12.35
CA LEU A 177 -22.39 -0.29 10.95
C LEU A 177 -23.59 -0.85 10.19
N VAL A 178 -24.28 0.01 9.46
CA VAL A 178 -25.46 -0.37 8.68
C VAL A 178 -25.13 -0.50 7.20
N TRP A 179 -25.69 -1.54 6.60
CA TRP A 179 -25.55 -1.89 5.20
C TRP A 179 -26.82 -1.51 4.43
N SER A 180 -26.66 -0.84 3.29
CA SER A 180 -27.72 -0.70 2.29
C SER A 180 -28.01 -2.01 1.55
N LYS A 181 -26.96 -2.85 1.37
CA LYS A 181 -27.04 -4.21 0.83
C LYS A 181 -26.04 -5.09 1.60
N PRO A 182 -26.39 -6.34 1.96
CA PRO A 182 -25.44 -7.23 2.61
C PRO A 182 -24.22 -7.47 1.71
N ALA A 183 -23.00 -7.21 2.18
CA ALA A 183 -21.80 -7.74 1.51
C ALA A 183 -21.25 -8.96 2.25
N GLN A 184 -20.48 -9.77 1.53
CA GLN A 184 -19.94 -11.02 2.05
C GLN A 184 -18.83 -10.80 3.08
N THR A 185 -17.98 -9.79 2.86
CA THR A 185 -16.84 -9.45 3.71
C THR A 185 -16.62 -7.93 3.73
N MET A 186 -16.22 -7.38 4.88
CA MET A 186 -15.77 -5.99 5.03
C MET A 186 -14.55 -5.91 5.94
N TRP A 187 -13.56 -5.15 5.51
CA TRP A 187 -12.38 -4.82 6.28
C TRP A 187 -12.59 -3.51 7.04
N LEU A 188 -12.26 -3.54 8.32
CA LEU A 188 -12.36 -2.43 9.25
C LEU A 188 -10.98 -2.03 9.74
N ARG A 189 -10.73 -0.72 9.79
CA ARG A 189 -9.60 -0.14 10.51
C ARG A 189 -10.10 0.52 11.78
N ILE A 190 -9.52 0.15 12.91
CA ILE A 190 -9.92 0.61 14.24
C ILE A 190 -8.77 1.38 14.86
N SER A 191 -9.03 2.60 15.33
CA SER A 191 -8.04 3.40 16.05
C SER A 191 -8.67 4.13 17.23
N ALA A 192 -7.92 4.27 18.31
CA ALA A 192 -8.32 5.04 19.48
C ALA A 192 -7.10 5.78 20.05
N GLU A 193 -7.34 6.92 20.69
CA GLU A 193 -6.26 7.73 21.27
C GLU A 193 -5.57 6.96 22.41
N GLY A 194 -4.23 6.93 22.39
CA GLY A 194 -3.43 6.20 23.37
C GLY A 194 -3.46 4.67 23.22
N TRP A 195 -3.95 4.16 22.10
CA TRP A 195 -4.01 2.75 21.75
C TRP A 195 -3.37 2.49 20.38
N GLY A 196 -2.78 1.31 20.20
CA GLY A 196 -2.37 0.80 18.90
C GLY A 196 -3.59 0.55 18.02
N SER A 197 -3.46 0.82 16.71
CA SER A 197 -4.53 0.50 15.75
C SER A 197 -4.70 -1.00 15.58
N ALA A 198 -5.93 -1.43 15.29
CA ALA A 198 -6.23 -2.78 14.88
C ALA A 198 -6.94 -2.81 13.53
N GLN A 199 -7.00 -4.01 12.96
CA GLN A 199 -7.89 -4.31 11.85
C GLN A 199 -8.82 -5.46 12.24
N ALA A 200 -10.02 -5.46 11.68
CA ALA A 200 -10.98 -6.52 11.86
C ALA A 200 -11.67 -6.85 10.53
N GLU A 201 -12.07 -8.10 10.37
CA GLU A 201 -12.87 -8.57 9.25
C GLU A 201 -14.28 -8.86 9.74
N SER A 202 -15.26 -8.19 9.15
CA SER A 202 -16.68 -8.55 9.28
C SER A 202 -17.02 -9.55 8.19
N SER A 203 -17.44 -10.75 8.57
CA SER A 203 -17.94 -11.78 7.66
C SER A 203 -19.37 -12.18 8.00
N LEU A 204 -20.10 -12.71 7.01
CA LEU A 204 -21.44 -13.25 7.21
C LEU A 204 -21.39 -14.63 7.88
N GLY A 205 -22.26 -14.83 8.87
CA GLY A 205 -22.59 -16.14 9.41
C GLY A 205 -23.35 -17.03 8.41
N ARG A 206 -23.57 -18.30 8.77
CA ARG A 206 -24.27 -19.28 7.91
C ARG A 206 -25.72 -18.89 7.61
N ASP A 207 -26.32 -18.08 8.46
CA ASP A 207 -27.67 -17.51 8.34
C ASP A 207 -27.71 -16.22 7.49
N GLY A 208 -26.54 -15.76 7.02
CA GLY A 208 -26.37 -14.50 6.30
C GLY A 208 -26.46 -13.27 7.20
N ILE A 209 -26.32 -13.43 8.53
CA ILE A 209 -26.22 -12.33 9.49
C ILE A 209 -24.75 -12.06 9.78
N PRO A 210 -24.25 -10.80 9.73
CA PRO A 210 -22.90 -10.48 10.15
C PRO A 210 -22.61 -10.94 11.58
N GLN A 211 -21.48 -11.60 11.82
CA GLN A 211 -21.11 -11.97 13.18
C GLN A 211 -20.75 -10.71 14.00
N PRO A 212 -21.15 -10.64 15.29
CA PRO A 212 -20.67 -9.58 16.17
C PRO A 212 -19.15 -9.59 16.27
N LEU A 213 -18.55 -8.40 16.25
CA LEU A 213 -17.10 -8.23 16.34
C LEU A 213 -16.68 -7.90 17.76
N GLU A 214 -15.80 -8.70 18.35
CA GLU A 214 -15.04 -8.31 19.54
C GLU A 214 -13.64 -7.89 19.12
N ILE A 215 -13.30 -6.63 19.33
CA ILE A 215 -12.06 -6.02 18.87
C ILE A 215 -11.25 -5.60 20.08
N LYS A 216 -10.07 -6.20 20.24
CA LYS A 216 -9.14 -5.86 21.31
C LYS A 216 -8.06 -4.93 20.78
N LEU A 217 -7.99 -3.71 21.30
CA LEU A 217 -6.89 -2.79 21.04
C LEU A 217 -5.76 -3.00 22.03
N SER A 218 -4.55 -3.11 21.51
CA SER A 218 -3.34 -3.24 22.29
C SER A 218 -2.78 -1.84 22.61
N ARG A 219 -1.92 -1.71 23.61
CA ARG A 219 -1.23 -0.43 23.86
C ARG A 219 -0.15 -0.16 22.82
N GLY A 220 0.27 -1.18 22.09
CA GLY A 220 1.32 -1.13 21.09
C GLY A 220 2.70 -1.12 21.73
N VAL A 221 3.72 -1.02 20.88
CA VAL A 221 5.13 -0.85 21.26
C VAL A 221 5.46 0.63 21.34
N THR A 222 6.43 0.98 22.17
CA THR A 222 7.07 2.31 22.16
C THR A 222 8.43 2.21 21.48
N ILE A 223 8.65 2.98 20.41
CA ILE A 223 9.99 3.13 19.82
C ILE A 223 10.64 4.38 20.40
N THR A 224 11.87 4.23 20.88
CA THR A 224 12.68 5.34 21.41
C THR A 224 13.98 5.45 20.65
N GLY A 225 14.51 6.66 20.55
CA GLY A 225 15.79 6.88 19.89
C GLY A 225 16.30 8.29 20.09
N ARG A 226 17.44 8.58 19.48
CA ARG A 226 18.07 9.90 19.53
C ARG A 226 18.55 10.30 18.14
N VAL A 227 18.31 11.56 17.78
CA VAL A 227 18.82 12.14 16.54
C VAL A 227 20.02 13.03 16.84
N LEU A 228 21.08 12.87 16.07
CA LEU A 228 22.32 13.64 16.15
C LEU A 228 22.58 14.37 14.82
N ASP A 229 23.28 15.49 14.88
CA ASP A 229 23.84 16.14 13.70
C ASP A 229 25.15 15.47 13.23
N GLU A 230 25.70 15.95 12.10
CA GLU A 230 26.96 15.44 11.53
C GLU A 230 28.17 15.56 12.49
N LYS A 231 28.08 16.44 13.50
CA LYS A 231 29.14 16.64 14.52
C LYS A 231 28.91 15.79 15.77
N GLY A 232 27.88 14.94 15.78
CA GLY A 232 27.49 14.10 16.91
C GLY A 232 26.75 14.85 18.02
N GLN A 233 26.28 16.07 17.77
CA GLN A 233 25.51 16.84 18.75
C GLN A 233 24.01 16.52 18.64
N PRO A 234 23.26 16.57 19.76
CA PRO A 234 21.80 16.50 19.76
C PRO A 234 21.12 17.35 18.70
N ALA A 235 20.18 16.75 17.97
CA ALA A 235 19.37 17.44 16.99
C ALA A 235 17.92 17.62 17.49
N PRO A 236 17.59 18.72 18.19
CA PRO A 236 16.21 19.02 18.59
C PRO A 236 15.34 19.46 17.42
N GLY A 237 14.02 19.37 17.58
CA GLY A 237 13.03 19.88 16.63
C GLY A 237 12.89 19.08 15.33
N VAL A 238 13.44 17.86 15.28
CA VAL A 238 13.29 16.96 14.13
C VAL A 238 11.97 16.21 14.29
N LYS A 239 11.09 16.32 13.28
CA LYS A 239 9.83 15.57 13.25
C LYS A 239 10.11 14.16 12.76
N MET A 240 9.88 13.18 13.62
CA MET A 240 10.05 11.75 13.39
C MET A 240 8.71 11.11 13.07
N GLY A 241 8.70 10.15 12.16
CA GLY A 241 7.55 9.31 11.84
C GLY A 241 7.92 7.83 11.78
N ALA A 242 6.90 6.96 11.86
CA ALA A 242 7.05 5.54 11.61
C ALA A 242 5.91 5.00 10.72
N ILE A 243 6.25 4.06 9.84
CA ILE A 243 5.30 3.32 9.01
C ILE A 243 5.80 1.89 8.77
N GLN A 244 4.95 0.93 8.42
CA GLN A 244 5.42 -0.39 8.03
C GLN A 244 6.36 -0.33 6.84
N ALA A 245 7.46 -1.08 6.93
CA ALA A 245 8.42 -1.23 5.83
C ALA A 245 7.79 -1.99 4.66
N GLN A 246 6.94 -2.98 4.94
CA GLN A 246 6.15 -3.70 3.93
C GLN A 246 4.69 -3.32 4.05
N ARG A 247 4.24 -2.44 3.15
CA ARG A 247 2.86 -1.98 3.13
C ARG A 247 1.97 -3.00 2.45
N SER A 248 0.81 -3.25 3.05
CA SER A 248 -0.32 -3.89 2.39
C SER A 248 -1.58 -3.16 2.81
N PHE A 249 -2.61 -3.18 1.96
CA PHE A 249 -3.93 -2.63 2.29
C PHE A 249 -4.46 -3.12 3.66
N GLU A 250 -4.04 -4.34 4.04
CA GLU A 250 -4.38 -5.05 5.28
C GLU A 250 -3.52 -4.66 6.50
N LYS A 251 -2.57 -3.72 6.38
CA LYS A 251 -1.63 -3.44 7.48
C LYS A 251 -1.34 -1.98 7.79
N ASP A 252 -1.76 -1.00 6.98
CA ASP A 252 -1.23 0.36 7.21
C ASP A 252 -1.51 0.90 8.62
N LEU A 253 -0.41 1.30 9.25
CA LEU A 253 -0.34 2.06 10.47
C LEU A 253 -1.14 3.37 10.36
N PRO A 254 -1.86 3.79 11.41
CA PRO A 254 -2.16 5.20 11.58
C PRO A 254 -0.85 5.97 11.64
N PHE A 255 -0.90 7.21 11.18
CA PHE A 255 0.26 8.10 11.19
C PHE A 255 0.73 8.35 12.64
N VAL A 256 1.95 7.91 12.97
CA VAL A 256 2.58 8.16 14.28
C VAL A 256 3.73 9.13 14.09
N GLU A 257 3.71 10.24 14.83
CA GLU A 257 4.77 11.25 14.80
C GLU A 257 5.22 11.67 16.19
N ALA A 258 6.47 12.10 16.26
CA ALA A 258 7.05 12.75 17.44
C ALA A 258 8.02 13.85 17.02
N GLU A 259 8.30 14.79 17.90
CA GLU A 259 9.36 15.79 17.70
C GLU A 259 10.50 15.52 18.69
N THR A 260 11.75 15.66 18.23
CA THR A 260 12.90 15.43 19.11
C THR A 260 13.05 16.51 20.17
N GLY A 261 13.31 16.08 21.41
CA GLY A 261 13.60 16.94 22.55
C GLY A 261 14.96 17.65 22.46
N LYS A 262 15.27 18.49 23.46
CA LYS A 262 16.52 19.28 23.52
C LYS A 262 17.80 18.44 23.45
N ASP A 263 17.73 17.21 23.93
CA ASP A 263 18.82 16.23 23.92
C ASP A 263 18.81 15.33 22.67
N GLY A 264 17.91 15.59 21.72
CA GLY A 264 17.74 14.84 20.48
C GLY A 264 16.85 13.60 20.63
N SER A 265 16.32 13.31 21.82
CA SER A 265 15.51 12.11 22.07
C SER A 265 14.12 12.20 21.42
N PHE A 266 13.58 11.08 20.96
CA PHE A 266 12.18 10.96 20.50
C PHE A 266 11.52 9.69 21.02
N TYR A 267 10.19 9.71 21.06
CA TYR A 267 9.34 8.61 21.50
C TYR A 267 8.15 8.47 20.54
N LEU A 268 8.05 7.35 19.84
CA LEU A 268 6.90 7.00 19.00
C LEU A 268 6.09 5.93 19.75
N PHE A 269 4.92 6.33 20.24
CA PHE A 269 4.04 5.47 21.02
C PHE A 269 3.06 4.71 20.13
N ASN A 270 2.49 3.64 20.69
CA ASN A 270 1.34 2.92 20.11
C ASN A 270 1.61 2.34 18.71
N VAL A 271 2.86 2.00 18.38
CA VAL A 271 3.18 1.34 17.11
C VAL A 271 2.83 -0.15 17.18
N PRO A 272 2.58 -0.87 16.06
CA PRO A 272 2.17 -2.26 16.08
C PRO A 272 3.29 -3.15 16.62
N ALA A 273 2.92 -4.15 17.40
CA ALA A 273 3.83 -5.18 17.87
C ALA A 273 4.12 -6.21 16.77
N GLN A 274 5.28 -6.89 16.86
CA GLN A 274 5.69 -7.97 15.95
C GLN A 274 5.67 -7.57 14.46
N ASP A 275 6.08 -6.34 14.16
CA ASP A 275 6.07 -5.76 12.82
C ASP A 275 7.43 -5.14 12.47
N GLU A 276 7.67 -4.96 11.19
CA GLU A 276 8.88 -4.30 10.67
C GLU A 276 8.54 -2.87 10.25
N LEU A 277 9.09 -1.88 10.95
CA LEU A 277 8.77 -0.47 10.75
C LEU A 277 9.96 0.32 10.23
N ALA A 278 9.69 1.20 9.27
CA ALA A 278 10.57 2.26 8.83
C ALA A 278 10.36 3.50 9.70
N VAL A 279 11.38 3.86 10.50
CA VAL A 279 11.45 5.10 11.28
C VAL A 279 12.24 6.13 10.49
N TYR A 280 11.71 7.34 10.34
CA TYR A 280 12.32 8.36 9.48
C TYR A 280 12.10 9.77 10.02
N GLY A 281 13.01 10.69 9.68
CA GLY A 281 12.82 12.12 9.91
C GLY A 281 12.15 12.77 8.69
N LYS A 282 11.19 13.66 8.93
CA LYS A 282 10.52 14.44 7.89
C LYS A 282 11.47 15.46 7.27
N MET A 283 11.54 15.46 5.94
CA MET A 283 12.39 16.35 5.16
C MET A 283 12.12 17.82 5.45
N GLU A 284 10.87 18.20 5.72
CA GLU A 284 10.49 19.58 6.09
C GLU A 284 11.27 20.06 7.32
N SER A 285 11.32 19.24 8.39
CA SER A 285 11.99 19.56 9.66
C SER A 285 13.52 19.54 9.58
N LEU A 286 14.07 19.01 8.48
CA LEU A 286 15.51 18.86 8.24
C LEU A 286 16.05 19.88 7.22
N THR A 287 15.21 20.81 6.76
CA THR A 287 15.61 21.86 5.81
C THR A 287 16.85 22.61 6.29
N GLY A 288 17.89 22.66 5.46
CA GLY A 288 19.17 23.31 5.78
C GLY A 288 20.08 22.55 6.75
N ARG A 289 19.65 21.41 7.29
CA ARG A 289 20.41 20.59 8.25
C ARG A 289 20.95 19.30 7.63
N GLY A 290 20.32 18.81 6.56
CA GLY A 290 20.68 17.57 5.88
C GLY A 290 19.45 16.70 5.62
N ALA A 291 19.63 15.39 5.62
CA ALA A 291 18.56 14.40 5.52
C ALA A 291 18.81 13.26 6.51
N LEU A 292 17.74 12.63 6.99
CA LEU A 292 17.82 11.48 7.90
C LEU A 292 17.35 10.24 7.15
N PRO A 293 18.25 9.28 6.87
CA PRO A 293 17.88 8.02 6.23
C PRO A 293 16.89 7.22 7.07
N VAL A 294 16.09 6.38 6.42
CA VAL A 294 15.21 5.42 7.08
C VAL A 294 16.03 4.48 7.98
N CYS A 295 15.55 4.28 9.21
CA CYS A 295 15.99 3.24 10.12
C CYS A 295 14.91 2.15 10.19
N ILE A 296 15.26 0.90 9.85
CA ILE A 296 14.36 -0.23 9.99
C ILE A 296 14.44 -0.77 11.42
N VAL A 297 13.28 -0.91 12.06
CA VAL A 297 13.11 -1.38 13.44
C VAL A 297 12.11 -2.52 13.44
N ASN A 298 12.48 -3.64 14.07
CA ASN A 298 11.56 -4.74 14.34
C ASN A 298 10.95 -4.52 15.74
N THR A 299 9.63 -4.45 15.82
CA THR A 299 8.94 -4.26 17.09
C THR A 299 8.76 -5.59 17.83
N GLY A 300 8.85 -5.51 19.16
CA GLY A 300 8.76 -6.67 20.05
C GLY A 300 7.32 -7.03 20.41
N ALA A 301 7.12 -7.52 21.64
CA ALA A 301 5.79 -7.82 22.17
C ALA A 301 5.00 -6.53 22.48
N ASP A 302 3.67 -6.66 22.66
CA ASP A 302 2.84 -5.53 23.10
C ASP A 302 3.37 -4.90 24.38
N GLU A 303 3.28 -3.56 24.50
CA GLU A 303 3.79 -2.76 25.62
C GLU A 303 5.33 -2.77 25.81
N GLU A 304 6.08 -3.43 24.92
CA GLU A 304 7.53 -3.37 24.94
C GLU A 304 8.04 -1.99 24.50
N THR A 305 9.22 -1.63 25.00
CA THR A 305 9.97 -0.47 24.49
C THR A 305 11.17 -0.96 23.70
N VAL A 306 11.23 -0.56 22.43
CA VAL A 306 12.36 -0.85 21.54
C VAL A 306 13.17 0.42 21.34
N GLN A 307 14.48 0.31 21.51
CA GLN A 307 15.40 1.44 21.30
C GLN A 307 16.09 1.31 19.94
N THR A 308 16.10 2.40 19.16
CA THR A 308 16.88 2.49 17.93
C THR A 308 18.35 2.76 18.25
N ASN A 309 19.21 2.58 17.25
CA ASN A 309 20.54 3.20 17.28
C ASN A 309 20.42 4.73 17.22
N ASP A 310 21.49 5.44 17.55
CA ASP A 310 21.57 6.89 17.31
C ASP A 310 21.43 7.15 15.80
N LEU A 311 20.48 8.00 15.44
CA LEU A 311 20.16 8.35 14.06
C LEU A 311 20.90 9.64 13.71
N VAL A 312 21.80 9.59 12.73
CA VAL A 312 22.67 10.72 12.39
C VAL A 312 22.15 11.40 11.14
N ILE A 313 21.93 12.72 11.21
CA ILE A 313 21.63 13.55 10.04
C ILE A 313 22.85 13.52 9.12
N GLN A 314 22.62 13.21 7.85
CA GLN A 314 23.66 13.13 6.82
C GLN A 314 23.47 14.26 5.81
N ARG A 315 24.51 14.51 5.01
CA ARG A 315 24.41 15.39 3.85
C ARG A 315 23.24 14.94 2.96
N ALA A 316 22.34 15.88 2.70
CA ALA A 316 21.26 15.67 1.76
C ALA A 316 21.74 15.73 0.30
N CYS A 317 21.09 14.95 -0.55
CA CYS A 317 21.20 15.00 -1.99
C CYS A 317 20.23 16.04 -2.58
N THR A 318 20.57 16.50 -3.78
CA THR A 318 19.74 17.34 -4.64
C THR A 318 19.38 16.59 -5.91
N LEU A 319 18.11 16.65 -6.30
CA LEU A 319 17.59 16.11 -7.55
C LEU A 319 17.08 17.28 -8.41
N SER A 320 17.66 17.47 -9.60
CA SER A 320 17.22 18.49 -10.54
C SER A 320 17.14 17.97 -11.97
N GLY A 321 16.22 18.56 -12.74
CA GLY A 321 15.95 18.10 -14.09
C GLY A 321 14.88 18.90 -14.79
N GLN A 322 14.37 18.32 -15.87
CA GLN A 322 13.39 18.92 -16.75
C GLN A 322 12.40 17.88 -17.28
N PHE A 323 11.11 18.15 -17.11
CA PHE A 323 10.04 17.48 -17.84
C PHE A 323 9.84 18.17 -19.19
N LEU A 324 9.72 17.38 -20.26
CA LEU A 324 9.57 17.86 -21.62
C LEU A 324 8.20 17.45 -22.16
N LEU A 325 7.36 18.43 -22.49
CA LEU A 325 6.10 18.18 -23.17
C LEU A 325 6.34 17.96 -24.67
N PRO A 326 5.47 17.19 -25.36
CA PRO A 326 5.53 17.05 -26.81
C PRO A 326 5.44 18.40 -27.51
N ASP A 327 6.09 18.48 -28.67
CA ASP A 327 6.12 19.67 -29.53
C ASP A 327 6.70 20.93 -28.86
N GLY A 328 7.43 20.77 -27.76
CA GLY A 328 8.05 21.88 -27.03
C GLY A 328 7.05 22.80 -26.32
N LYS A 329 5.83 22.30 -26.06
CA LYS A 329 4.82 23.04 -25.28
C LYS A 329 5.33 23.36 -23.88
N LYS A 330 4.80 24.44 -23.31
CA LYS A 330 5.15 24.91 -21.96
C LYS A 330 4.16 24.40 -20.93
N PHE A 331 4.64 24.18 -19.72
CA PHE A 331 3.79 23.88 -18.58
C PHE A 331 2.95 25.10 -18.18
N PRO A 332 1.67 24.90 -17.81
CA PRO A 332 0.86 25.95 -17.19
C PRO A 332 1.52 26.53 -15.93
N ALA A 333 1.23 27.79 -15.63
CA ALA A 333 1.65 28.40 -14.36
C ALA A 333 1.15 27.56 -13.16
N ASN A 334 1.99 27.46 -12.12
CA ASN A 334 1.72 26.69 -10.90
C ASN A 334 1.60 25.17 -11.11
N SER A 335 2.16 24.66 -12.20
CA SER A 335 2.35 23.22 -12.39
C SER A 335 3.29 22.68 -11.31
N ARG A 336 2.93 21.55 -10.70
CA ARG A 336 3.62 20.97 -9.54
C ARG A 336 3.84 19.49 -9.70
N ILE A 337 4.90 18.98 -9.10
CA ILE A 337 5.19 17.55 -8.96
C ILE A 337 5.28 17.20 -7.48
N ILE A 338 4.98 15.95 -7.15
CA ILE A 338 5.27 15.36 -5.85
C ILE A 338 6.54 14.53 -6.01
N ILE A 339 7.52 14.76 -5.13
CA ILE A 339 8.70 13.93 -4.95
C ILE A 339 8.60 13.27 -3.58
N GLY A 340 8.31 11.98 -3.58
CA GLY A 340 8.14 11.16 -2.39
C GLY A 340 9.31 10.24 -2.15
N ARG A 341 9.49 9.84 -0.88
CA ARG A 341 10.32 8.70 -0.51
C ARG A 341 9.44 7.45 -0.59
N ASP A 342 9.96 6.36 -1.12
CA ASP A 342 9.15 5.15 -1.31
C ASP A 342 8.80 4.48 0.04
N VAL A 343 9.83 4.20 0.82
CA VAL A 343 9.69 3.50 2.12
C VAL A 343 9.16 4.42 3.22
N ALA A 344 9.66 5.65 3.31
CA ALA A 344 9.18 6.64 4.29
C ALA A 344 7.89 7.32 3.81
N TRP A 345 6.91 7.53 4.71
CA TRP A 345 5.69 8.26 4.36
C TRP A 345 5.91 9.77 4.43
N ASP A 346 6.74 10.27 3.50
CA ASP A 346 7.12 11.67 3.43
C ASP A 346 7.35 12.09 1.97
N SER A 347 6.91 13.30 1.62
CA SER A 347 6.99 13.82 0.26
C SER A 347 7.04 15.34 0.22
N LYS A 348 7.62 15.89 -0.83
CA LYS A 348 7.62 17.32 -1.13
C LYS A 348 6.81 17.60 -2.38
N ILE A 349 6.06 18.70 -2.34
CA ILE A 349 5.58 19.34 -3.55
C ILE A 349 6.68 20.28 -4.07
N VAL A 350 6.95 20.21 -5.37
CA VAL A 350 7.94 21.03 -6.06
C VAL A 350 7.29 21.71 -7.25
N ASP A 351 7.48 23.01 -7.38
CA ASP A 351 6.98 23.77 -8.53
C ASP A 351 7.80 23.49 -9.78
N LEU A 352 7.11 23.36 -10.91
CA LEU A 352 7.72 23.33 -12.23
C LEU A 352 7.76 24.75 -12.81
N SER A 353 8.91 25.11 -13.38
CA SER A 353 8.98 26.28 -14.25
C SER A 353 8.13 26.07 -15.53
N PRO A 354 7.83 27.13 -16.30
CA PRO A 354 7.10 27.00 -17.57
C PRO A 354 7.81 26.10 -18.60
N ASP A 355 9.13 25.95 -18.52
CA ASP A 355 9.92 25.02 -19.34
C ASP A 355 10.08 23.64 -18.69
N GLY A 356 9.36 23.36 -17.60
CA GLY A 356 9.33 22.05 -16.94
C GLY A 356 10.52 21.74 -16.06
N ARG A 357 11.36 22.73 -15.73
CA ARG A 357 12.50 22.54 -14.83
C ARG A 357 12.06 22.46 -13.38
N PHE A 358 12.79 21.68 -12.62
CA PHE A 358 12.59 21.54 -11.18
C PHE A 358 13.92 21.31 -10.47
N GLU A 359 13.94 21.62 -9.19
CA GLU A 359 15.04 21.31 -8.28
C GLU A 359 14.45 20.98 -6.90
N CYS A 360 14.95 19.89 -6.31
CA CYS A 360 14.53 19.42 -5.00
C CYS A 360 15.75 19.00 -4.19
N GLY A 361 16.07 19.78 -3.16
CA GLY A 361 17.09 19.44 -2.16
C GLY A 361 16.51 18.79 -0.91
N GLY A 362 17.38 18.32 -0.02
CA GLY A 362 16.96 17.74 1.26
C GLY A 362 16.55 16.26 1.17
N LEU A 363 16.99 15.54 0.14
CA LEU A 363 16.66 14.14 -0.08
C LEU A 363 17.73 13.22 0.57
N PRO A 364 17.33 12.10 1.19
CA PRO A 364 18.29 11.15 1.76
C PRO A 364 19.03 10.37 0.66
N LYS A 365 20.30 10.06 0.93
CA LYS A 365 21.11 9.20 0.07
C LYS A 365 20.74 7.72 0.28
N GLY A 366 20.75 6.93 -0.80
CA GLY A 366 20.55 5.49 -0.79
C GLY A 366 19.09 5.04 -0.69
N GLU A 367 18.14 5.98 -0.75
CA GLU A 367 16.71 5.68 -0.75
C GLU A 367 16.11 5.75 -2.15
N VAL A 368 15.05 4.97 -2.37
CA VAL A 368 14.22 5.06 -3.57
C VAL A 368 13.33 6.30 -3.47
N ILE A 369 13.44 7.16 -4.48
CA ILE A 369 12.64 8.37 -4.64
C ILE A 369 11.65 8.16 -5.78
N ALA A 370 10.39 8.47 -5.52
CA ALA A 370 9.30 8.40 -6.47
C ALA A 370 8.80 9.80 -6.84
N MET A 371 8.74 10.10 -8.14
CA MET A 371 8.19 11.35 -8.65
C MET A 371 6.87 11.10 -9.36
N ARG A 372 5.87 11.95 -9.10
CA ARG A 372 4.54 11.86 -9.72
C ARG A 372 3.89 13.24 -9.83
N PHE A 373 2.89 13.36 -10.69
CA PHE A 373 2.03 14.54 -10.70
C PHE A 373 0.90 14.38 -9.65
N PRO A 374 0.61 15.41 -8.83
CA PRO A 374 -0.37 15.34 -7.73
C PRO A 374 -1.80 15.10 -8.22
N ASP A 375 -2.17 15.74 -9.33
CA ASP A 375 -3.40 15.48 -10.06
C ASP A 375 -2.97 14.76 -11.33
N SER A 376 -3.52 13.58 -11.60
CA SER A 376 -3.21 12.82 -12.80
C SER A 376 -3.13 13.76 -14.01
N PRO A 377 -2.04 13.71 -14.80
CA PRO A 377 -1.98 14.36 -16.09
C PRO A 377 -2.93 13.57 -16.99
N GLU A 378 -4.22 13.94 -17.02
CA GLU A 378 -5.21 13.23 -17.85
C GLU A 378 -4.80 13.16 -19.33
N ASP A 379 -3.85 14.01 -19.72
CA ASP A 379 -3.35 14.14 -21.07
C ASP A 379 -1.91 13.63 -21.32
N HIS A 380 -1.10 13.23 -20.32
CA HIS A 380 0.31 12.88 -20.57
C HIS A 380 0.89 11.76 -19.69
N TYR A 381 1.93 11.06 -20.17
CA TYR A 381 2.70 10.09 -19.37
C TYR A 381 4.19 10.15 -19.72
N ALA A 382 5.06 9.66 -18.82
CA ALA A 382 6.49 9.57 -19.09
C ALA A 382 6.78 8.43 -20.09
N ARG A 383 7.47 8.75 -21.20
CA ARG A 383 7.94 7.78 -22.19
C ARG A 383 9.37 7.33 -21.92
N SER A 384 10.22 8.25 -21.49
CA SER A 384 11.62 7.98 -21.22
C SER A 384 12.11 8.81 -20.04
N VAL A 385 13.11 8.26 -19.34
CA VAL A 385 13.85 8.94 -18.29
C VAL A 385 15.30 8.48 -18.35
N ASN A 386 16.23 9.34 -17.94
CA ASN A 386 17.66 9.03 -17.87
C ASN A 386 18.14 8.84 -16.41
N ARG A 387 19.46 8.81 -16.21
CA ARG A 387 20.10 8.77 -14.88
C ARG A 387 19.76 7.54 -14.02
N GLY A 388 19.36 6.44 -14.63
CA GLY A 388 19.09 5.18 -13.93
C GLY A 388 17.78 5.17 -13.14
N PHE A 389 16.90 6.16 -13.38
CA PHE A 389 15.50 6.08 -12.97
C PHE A 389 14.72 5.21 -13.94
N GLU A 390 13.62 4.65 -13.47
CA GLU A 390 12.70 3.81 -14.22
C GLU A 390 11.28 4.38 -14.14
N ILE A 391 10.45 4.03 -15.11
CA ILE A 391 9.06 4.47 -15.17
C ILE A 391 8.22 3.34 -14.58
N ASP A 392 7.62 3.55 -13.41
CA ASP A 392 6.60 2.64 -12.88
C ASP A 392 5.24 3.07 -13.43
N ALA A 393 5.06 2.65 -14.66
CA ALA A 393 3.96 3.02 -15.51
C ALA A 393 2.59 2.80 -14.83
N PRO A 394 2.29 1.64 -14.18
CA PRO A 394 1.03 1.38 -13.48
C PRO A 394 0.66 2.41 -12.42
N ASN A 395 1.65 2.96 -11.70
CA ASN A 395 1.44 3.95 -10.65
C ASN A 395 1.61 5.38 -11.14
N LEU A 396 1.84 5.59 -12.44
CA LEU A 396 2.16 6.87 -13.06
C LEU A 396 3.31 7.59 -12.33
N SER A 397 4.30 6.82 -11.86
CA SER A 397 5.46 7.32 -11.11
C SER A 397 6.77 7.05 -11.84
N ILE A 398 7.79 7.82 -11.48
CA ILE A 398 9.17 7.65 -11.93
C ILE A 398 10.02 7.42 -10.69
N GLU A 399 10.74 6.31 -10.67
CA GLU A 399 11.37 5.79 -9.45
C GLU A 399 12.86 5.53 -9.66
N GLY A 400 13.66 5.77 -8.63
CA GLY A 400 15.09 5.50 -8.69
C GLY A 400 15.78 5.72 -7.36
N THR A 401 16.87 4.98 -7.15
CA THR A 401 17.69 5.10 -5.94
C THR A 401 18.63 6.30 -6.04
N LEU A 402 18.60 7.18 -5.04
CA LEU A 402 19.40 8.40 -5.05
C LEU A 402 20.76 8.19 -4.37
N GLU A 403 21.79 7.82 -5.12
CA GLU A 403 23.15 7.56 -4.58
C GLU A 403 23.99 8.83 -4.33
N GLY A 404 23.51 9.99 -4.77
CA GLY A 404 24.20 11.27 -4.68
C GLY A 404 23.38 12.38 -5.34
N ASP A 405 24.01 13.55 -5.52
CA ASP A 405 23.39 14.65 -6.27
C ASP A 405 23.16 14.23 -7.73
N VAL A 406 21.92 14.40 -8.22
CA VAL A 406 21.53 14.10 -9.59
C VAL A 406 21.08 15.39 -10.25
N HIS A 407 21.77 15.73 -11.33
CA HIS A 407 21.48 16.89 -12.14
C HIS A 407 21.21 16.49 -13.60
N ASP A 408 20.58 17.40 -14.34
CA ASP A 408 20.26 17.24 -15.75
C ASP A 408 19.42 15.99 -16.05
N MET A 409 18.51 15.66 -15.13
CA MET A 409 17.51 14.62 -15.41
C MET A 409 16.57 15.11 -16.52
N LYS A 410 16.25 14.24 -17.47
CA LYS A 410 15.34 14.53 -18.58
C LYS A 410 14.23 13.50 -18.58
N ILE A 411 12.99 13.99 -18.55
CA ILE A 411 11.79 13.17 -18.64
C ILE A 411 11.01 13.59 -19.87
N ASP A 412 10.90 12.71 -20.87
CA ASP A 412 10.02 12.97 -22.01
C ASP A 412 8.59 12.56 -21.66
N LEU A 413 7.66 13.51 -21.76
CA LEU A 413 6.23 13.23 -21.67
C LEU A 413 5.64 13.05 -23.07
N VAL A 414 4.60 12.22 -23.19
CA VAL A 414 3.84 11.99 -24.42
C VAL A 414 2.35 12.14 -24.15
N TRP A 415 1.59 12.66 -25.13
CA TRP A 415 0.14 12.79 -25.03
C TRP A 415 -0.54 11.43 -24.91
N LYS A 416 -1.57 11.36 -24.07
CA LYS A 416 -2.39 10.17 -23.86
C LYS A 416 -3.32 9.94 -25.06
N ASP A 417 -2.85 9.22 -26.08
CA ASP A 417 -3.77 8.32 -26.79
C ASP A 417 -4.01 7.13 -25.87
N SER A 418 -5.19 7.08 -25.23
CA SER A 418 -5.51 6.09 -24.20
C SER A 418 -5.28 4.65 -24.66
N LYS A 419 -5.43 4.37 -25.96
CA LYS A 419 -5.21 3.03 -26.51
C LYS A 419 -3.72 2.69 -26.60
N THR A 420 -2.92 3.59 -27.17
CA THR A 420 -1.46 3.39 -27.29
C THR A 420 -0.80 3.32 -25.92
N TRP A 421 -1.26 4.14 -24.97
CA TRP A 421 -0.80 4.08 -23.58
C TRP A 421 -1.13 2.73 -22.92
N GLN A 422 -2.40 2.28 -22.95
CA GLN A 422 -2.78 0.99 -22.37
C GLN A 422 -2.00 -0.18 -22.98
N GLU A 423 -1.70 -0.12 -24.29
CA GLU A 423 -0.89 -1.13 -24.95
C GLU A 423 0.56 -1.12 -24.45
N GLU A 424 1.23 0.04 -24.46
CA GLU A 424 2.63 0.18 -24.04
C GLU A 424 2.83 -0.20 -22.55
N MET A 425 1.88 0.18 -21.70
CA MET A 425 1.85 -0.17 -20.28
C MET A 425 1.78 -1.68 -20.06
N ARG A 426 0.94 -2.37 -20.84
CA ARG A 426 0.81 -3.83 -20.79
C ARG A 426 2.10 -4.49 -21.27
N ARG A 427 2.72 -3.98 -22.35
CA ARG A 427 4.04 -4.45 -22.82
C ARG A 427 5.09 -4.38 -21.72
N GLN A 428 5.23 -3.24 -21.05
CA GLN A 428 6.19 -3.08 -19.94
C GLN A 428 5.90 -4.00 -18.76
N THR A 429 4.61 -4.14 -18.39
CA THR A 429 4.17 -5.04 -17.32
C THR A 429 4.53 -6.49 -17.64
N PHE A 430 4.32 -6.95 -18.88
CA PHE A 430 4.73 -8.29 -19.31
C PHE A 430 6.24 -8.47 -19.28
N ARG A 431 7.03 -7.49 -19.73
CA ARG A 431 8.50 -7.57 -19.65
C ARG A 431 8.97 -7.69 -18.20
N LYS A 432 8.43 -6.89 -17.28
CA LYS A 432 8.76 -6.97 -15.84
C LYS A 432 8.33 -8.31 -15.23
N ARG A 433 7.10 -8.76 -15.50
CA ARG A 433 6.55 -10.03 -15.01
C ARG A 433 7.33 -11.25 -15.49
N HIS A 434 7.84 -11.20 -16.72
CA HIS A 434 8.54 -12.32 -17.36
C HIS A 434 10.05 -12.09 -17.54
N ALA A 435 10.64 -11.11 -16.84
CA ALA A 435 12.04 -10.71 -17.03
C ALA A 435 13.03 -11.88 -16.88
N GLU A 436 12.79 -12.77 -15.92
CA GLU A 436 13.62 -13.97 -15.71
C GLU A 436 13.51 -14.96 -16.88
N PHE A 437 12.30 -15.19 -17.39
CA PHE A 437 12.08 -16.04 -18.56
C PHE A 437 12.75 -15.45 -19.80
N LEU A 438 12.55 -14.16 -20.06
CA LEU A 438 13.13 -13.48 -21.22
C LEU A 438 14.67 -13.52 -21.21
N LYS A 439 15.26 -13.36 -20.02
CA LYS A 439 16.70 -13.47 -19.82
C LYS A 439 17.23 -14.88 -20.12
N GLU A 440 16.57 -15.92 -19.59
CA GLU A 440 16.99 -17.31 -19.81
C GLU A 440 16.72 -17.78 -21.26
N ALA A 441 15.62 -17.32 -21.86
CA ALA A 441 15.29 -17.62 -23.26
C ALA A 441 16.27 -16.97 -24.25
N SER A 442 16.99 -15.92 -23.84
CA SER A 442 18.02 -15.23 -24.65
C SER A 442 17.54 -14.92 -26.07
N LEU A 443 16.31 -14.42 -26.19
CA LEU A 443 15.69 -14.14 -27.47
C LEU A 443 16.35 -12.92 -28.13
N PRO A 444 16.54 -12.91 -29.46
CA PRO A 444 16.82 -11.69 -30.21
C PRO A 444 15.71 -10.64 -29.96
N SER A 445 16.06 -9.36 -29.91
CA SER A 445 15.11 -8.29 -29.56
C SER A 445 13.83 -8.30 -30.40
N GLU A 446 13.92 -8.61 -31.71
CA GLU A 446 12.74 -8.71 -32.59
C GLU A 446 11.78 -9.86 -32.20
N LYS A 447 12.33 -10.98 -31.73
CA LYS A 447 11.54 -12.13 -31.25
C LYS A 447 10.93 -11.84 -29.89
N GLU A 448 11.68 -11.20 -28.99
CA GLU A 448 11.14 -10.73 -27.71
C GLU A 448 9.95 -9.78 -27.93
N GLU A 449 10.09 -8.79 -28.82
CA GLU A 449 9.00 -7.87 -29.16
C GLU A 449 7.77 -8.59 -29.73
N SER A 450 8.00 -9.57 -30.61
CA SER A 450 6.93 -10.39 -31.17
C SER A 450 6.21 -11.21 -30.10
N PHE A 451 6.95 -11.75 -29.13
CA PHE A 451 6.38 -12.51 -28.01
C PHE A 451 5.58 -11.62 -27.05
N ILE A 452 6.11 -10.44 -26.69
CA ILE A 452 5.40 -9.46 -25.87
C ILE A 452 4.13 -8.98 -26.57
N THR A 453 4.18 -8.75 -27.89
CA THR A 453 3.00 -8.39 -28.68
C THR A 453 1.93 -9.49 -28.62
N ALA A 454 2.32 -10.76 -28.75
CA ALA A 454 1.40 -11.89 -28.62
C ALA A 454 0.73 -11.96 -27.24
N LEU A 455 1.47 -11.66 -26.16
CA LEU A 455 0.92 -11.60 -24.80
C LEU A 455 -0.13 -10.50 -24.63
N VAL A 456 0.12 -9.31 -25.19
CA VAL A 456 -0.86 -8.21 -25.16
C VAL A 456 -2.12 -8.57 -25.96
N GLN A 457 -1.96 -9.17 -27.14
CA GLN A 457 -3.09 -9.62 -27.97
C GLN A 457 -3.93 -10.68 -27.26
N ARG A 458 -3.29 -11.62 -26.55
CA ARG A 458 -3.99 -12.61 -25.71
C ARG A 458 -4.85 -11.93 -24.65
N GLU A 459 -4.29 -10.96 -23.93
CA GLU A 459 -4.99 -10.23 -22.88
C GLU A 459 -6.15 -9.40 -23.44
N ASP A 460 -5.98 -8.75 -24.61
CA ASP A 460 -7.07 -8.07 -25.32
C ASP A 460 -8.22 -9.03 -25.65
N ALA A 461 -7.90 -10.22 -26.14
CA ALA A 461 -8.91 -11.24 -26.45
C ALA A 461 -9.61 -11.75 -25.18
N GLU A 462 -8.88 -12.00 -24.10
CA GLU A 462 -9.44 -12.39 -22.79
C GLU A 462 -10.36 -11.31 -22.21
N ILE A 463 -9.99 -10.02 -22.31
CA ILE A 463 -10.82 -8.88 -21.87
C ILE A 463 -12.08 -8.76 -22.74
N ALA A 464 -11.97 -8.93 -24.06
CA ALA A 464 -13.12 -8.90 -24.95
C ALA A 464 -14.15 -10.00 -24.61
N VAL A 465 -13.67 -11.19 -24.24
CA VAL A 465 -14.52 -12.27 -23.71
C VAL A 465 -15.12 -11.87 -22.36
N ALA A 466 -14.33 -11.37 -21.41
CA ALA A 466 -14.86 -10.95 -20.10
C ALA A 466 -15.97 -9.88 -20.19
N ASN A 467 -15.91 -8.99 -21.18
CA ASN A 467 -16.90 -7.93 -21.41
C ASN A 467 -18.12 -8.38 -22.24
N SER A 468 -18.12 -9.62 -22.72
CA SER A 468 -19.21 -10.16 -23.56
C SER A 468 -20.24 -10.92 -22.72
N SER A 469 -21.50 -10.89 -23.16
CA SER A 469 -22.58 -11.67 -22.53
C SER A 469 -22.67 -13.06 -23.15
N PHE A 470 -22.66 -14.10 -22.31
CA PHE A 470 -22.74 -15.49 -22.75
C PHE A 470 -23.99 -16.20 -22.22
N PRO A 471 -24.58 -17.12 -23.01
CA PRO A 471 -25.77 -17.87 -22.61
C PRO A 471 -25.49 -18.96 -21.57
N SER A 472 -24.21 -19.28 -21.28
CA SER A 472 -23.81 -20.26 -20.26
C SER A 472 -22.32 -20.16 -19.92
N ASN A 473 -21.93 -20.74 -18.77
CA ASN A 473 -20.52 -20.88 -18.38
C ASN A 473 -19.71 -21.73 -19.36
N ALA A 474 -20.34 -22.72 -20.01
CA ALA A 474 -19.68 -23.54 -21.03
C ALA A 474 -19.33 -22.71 -22.29
N ALA A 475 -20.24 -21.84 -22.72
CA ALA A 475 -20.00 -20.91 -23.83
C ALA A 475 -18.89 -19.90 -23.49
N TYR A 476 -18.90 -19.35 -22.28
CA TYR A 476 -17.82 -18.47 -21.78
C TYR A 476 -16.44 -19.17 -21.79
N THR A 477 -16.38 -20.41 -21.28
CA THR A 477 -15.14 -21.19 -21.21
C THR A 477 -14.61 -21.55 -22.60
N ALA A 478 -15.50 -21.87 -23.55
CA ALA A 478 -15.13 -22.14 -24.93
C ALA A 478 -14.55 -20.89 -25.62
N SER A 479 -15.15 -19.71 -25.39
CA SER A 479 -14.65 -18.45 -25.94
C SER A 479 -13.30 -18.02 -25.33
N LEU A 480 -13.09 -18.25 -24.03
CA LEU A 480 -11.77 -18.05 -23.41
C LEU A 480 -10.71 -19.00 -23.98
N ARG A 481 -11.06 -20.26 -24.26
CA ARG A 481 -10.14 -21.22 -24.88
C ARG A 481 -9.74 -20.77 -26.28
N ALA A 482 -10.71 -20.38 -27.09
CA ALA A 482 -10.47 -19.89 -28.45
C ALA A 482 -9.57 -18.63 -28.47
N ALA A 483 -9.75 -17.71 -27.51
CA ALA A 483 -8.89 -16.54 -27.34
C ALA A 483 -7.41 -16.90 -27.06
N GLY A 484 -7.15 -18.08 -26.48
CA GLY A 484 -5.80 -18.57 -26.19
C GLY A 484 -5.11 -19.34 -27.34
N GLU A 485 -5.87 -19.84 -28.33
CA GLU A 485 -5.33 -20.64 -29.43
C GLU A 485 -4.42 -19.83 -30.38
N ASP A 486 -4.81 -18.58 -30.67
CA ASP A 486 -4.00 -17.67 -31.49
C ASP A 486 -2.69 -17.31 -30.79
N PHE A 487 -2.73 -17.07 -29.48
CA PHE A 487 -1.53 -16.85 -28.68
C PHE A 487 -0.61 -18.06 -28.70
N GLU A 488 -1.14 -19.27 -28.46
CA GLU A 488 -0.34 -20.49 -28.44
C GLU A 488 0.42 -20.68 -29.75
N LYS A 489 -0.25 -20.44 -30.90
CA LYS A 489 0.37 -20.52 -32.21
C LYS A 489 1.48 -19.49 -32.40
N GLN A 490 1.22 -18.22 -32.07
CA GLN A 490 2.21 -17.13 -32.19
C GLN A 490 3.41 -17.35 -31.27
N ALA A 491 3.16 -17.71 -30.01
CA ALA A 491 4.18 -17.95 -29.00
C ALA A 491 5.06 -19.16 -29.36
N LYS A 492 4.47 -20.27 -29.83
CA LYS A 492 5.24 -21.43 -30.31
C LYS A 492 6.10 -21.11 -31.54
N MET A 493 5.64 -20.23 -32.43
CA MET A 493 6.43 -19.80 -33.58
C MET A 493 7.66 -18.97 -33.16
N VAL A 494 7.53 -18.18 -32.09
CA VAL A 494 8.62 -17.33 -31.59
C VAL A 494 9.59 -18.12 -30.70
N LEU A 495 9.07 -18.91 -29.76
CA LEU A 495 9.82 -19.60 -28.71
C LEU A 495 10.23 -21.04 -29.08
N GLY A 496 9.47 -21.70 -29.95
CA GLY A 496 9.51 -23.16 -30.12
C GLY A 496 8.71 -23.91 -29.04
N GLU A 497 8.35 -25.17 -29.33
CA GLU A 497 7.43 -25.98 -28.51
C GLU A 497 7.89 -26.13 -27.06
N GLN A 498 9.19 -26.43 -26.85
CA GLN A 498 9.72 -26.69 -25.51
C GLN A 498 9.77 -25.42 -24.64
N ALA A 499 10.29 -24.31 -25.17
CA ALA A 499 10.36 -23.05 -24.44
C ALA A 499 8.96 -22.47 -24.16
N PHE A 500 7.99 -22.71 -25.05
CA PHE A 500 6.59 -22.37 -24.80
C PHE A 500 6.00 -23.16 -23.62
N GLN A 501 6.27 -24.46 -23.49
CA GLN A 501 5.82 -25.25 -22.34
C GLN A 501 6.44 -24.76 -21.02
N LEU A 502 7.73 -24.40 -21.04
CA LEU A 502 8.37 -23.77 -19.87
C LEU A 502 7.73 -22.43 -19.51
N PHE A 503 7.45 -21.59 -20.51
CA PHE A 503 6.75 -20.34 -20.30
C PHE A 503 5.39 -20.57 -19.62
N LEU A 504 4.59 -21.53 -20.08
CA LEU A 504 3.28 -21.83 -19.49
C LEU A 504 3.38 -22.23 -18.01
N GLU A 505 4.38 -23.01 -17.63
CA GLU A 505 4.60 -23.38 -16.23
C GLU A 505 5.04 -22.18 -15.38
N MET A 506 5.90 -21.30 -15.91
CA MET A 506 6.28 -20.06 -15.24
C MET A 506 5.13 -19.06 -15.13
N ASP A 507 4.31 -18.92 -16.17
CA ASP A 507 3.13 -18.04 -16.19
C ASP A 507 2.08 -18.50 -15.16
N LYS A 508 1.86 -19.82 -15.02
CA LYS A 508 1.00 -20.38 -13.96
C LYS A 508 1.51 -20.07 -12.55
N LEU A 509 2.82 -20.09 -12.33
CA LEU A 509 3.44 -19.72 -11.06
C LEU A 509 3.26 -18.23 -10.78
N ASN A 510 3.53 -17.37 -11.77
CA ASN A 510 3.44 -15.92 -11.65
C ASN A 510 2.00 -15.41 -11.49
N THR A 511 1.00 -16.14 -12.02
CA THR A 511 -0.42 -15.78 -11.92
C THR A 511 -1.15 -16.43 -10.74
N GLY A 512 -0.46 -17.25 -9.95
CA GLY A 512 -1.07 -17.96 -8.81
C GLY A 512 -2.11 -19.01 -9.23
N LYS A 513 -2.08 -19.48 -10.47
CA LYS A 513 -3.09 -20.38 -11.07
C LYS A 513 -2.79 -21.88 -10.88
N ASN A 514 -1.67 -22.25 -10.25
CA ASN A 514 -1.41 -23.63 -9.80
C ASN A 514 -1.49 -23.77 -8.27
N TRP A 515 -1.66 -24.98 -7.73
CA TRP A 515 -1.77 -25.20 -6.27
C TRP A 515 -0.53 -24.73 -5.50
N VAL A 516 0.65 -24.73 -6.12
CA VAL A 516 1.89 -24.18 -5.53
C VAL A 516 1.84 -22.66 -5.49
N GLY A 517 1.33 -21.99 -6.51
CA GLY A 517 1.11 -20.55 -6.57
C GLY A 517 -0.02 -20.09 -5.65
N GLN A 518 -1.05 -20.92 -5.47
CA GLN A 518 -2.09 -20.74 -4.43
C GLN A 518 -1.52 -21.01 -3.03
N TYR A 519 -0.64 -21.99 -2.87
CA TYR A 519 0.06 -22.24 -1.61
C TYR A 519 1.03 -21.10 -1.28
N LEU A 520 1.74 -20.54 -2.27
CA LEU A 520 2.66 -19.41 -2.13
C LEU A 520 1.90 -18.08 -1.91
N SER A 521 0.74 -17.87 -2.55
CA SER A 521 -0.12 -16.70 -2.28
C SER A 521 -0.76 -16.75 -0.90
N VAL A 522 -1.07 -17.95 -0.40
CA VAL A 522 -1.66 -18.17 0.93
C VAL A 522 -0.60 -18.17 2.05
N ARG A 523 0.68 -18.46 1.78
CA ARG A 523 1.72 -18.58 2.83
C ARG A 523 2.45 -17.28 3.20
N LYS A 524 1.86 -16.11 2.94
CA LYS A 524 2.37 -14.75 3.24
C LYS A 524 3.38 -14.20 2.22
N GLY A 525 2.91 -13.31 1.35
CA GLY A 525 3.55 -12.02 1.00
C GLY A 525 5.04 -11.90 0.63
N GLN A 526 5.81 -12.97 0.42
CA GLN A 526 7.23 -12.88 0.06
C GLN A 526 7.50 -13.43 -1.33
N SER A 527 8.15 -12.61 -2.18
CA SER A 527 8.82 -13.09 -3.39
C SER A 527 9.93 -14.07 -3.03
N LEU A 528 10.09 -15.15 -3.81
CA LEU A 528 11.26 -16.01 -3.76
C LEU A 528 12.53 -15.17 -3.95
N THR A 529 13.56 -15.44 -3.16
CA THR A 529 14.86 -14.78 -3.35
C THR A 529 15.46 -15.18 -4.70
N ALA A 530 16.32 -14.32 -5.27
CA ALA A 530 16.98 -14.60 -6.54
C ALA A 530 17.78 -15.93 -6.51
N ASP A 531 18.27 -16.35 -5.35
CA ASP A 531 19.04 -17.58 -5.18
C ASP A 531 18.17 -18.83 -5.11
N GLU A 532 16.96 -18.75 -4.54
CA GLU A 532 15.97 -19.83 -4.55
C GLU A 532 15.41 -20.05 -5.95
N LYS A 533 15.13 -18.97 -6.69
CA LYS A 533 14.74 -19.04 -8.10
C LYS A 533 15.86 -19.64 -8.96
N LYS A 534 17.11 -19.20 -8.76
CA LYS A 534 18.30 -19.79 -9.42
C LYS A 534 18.52 -21.26 -9.04
N ALA A 535 18.20 -21.69 -7.82
CA ALA A 535 18.34 -23.09 -7.39
C ALA A 535 17.28 -23.97 -8.08
N LEU A 536 16.05 -23.46 -8.21
CA LEU A 536 14.97 -24.13 -8.93
C LEU A 536 15.29 -24.25 -10.43
N ILE A 537 15.76 -23.16 -11.06
CA ILE A 537 16.20 -23.13 -12.46
C ILE A 537 17.40 -24.07 -12.68
N ARG A 538 18.43 -24.03 -11.82
CA ARG A 538 19.60 -24.93 -11.92
C ARG A 538 19.24 -26.41 -11.75
N SER A 539 18.28 -26.73 -10.90
CA SER A 539 17.80 -28.11 -10.70
C SER A 539 17.13 -28.68 -11.95
N VAL A 540 16.35 -27.84 -12.66
CA VAL A 540 15.67 -28.20 -13.91
C VAL A 540 16.69 -28.31 -15.06
N SER A 541 17.61 -27.36 -15.20
CA SER A 541 18.64 -27.37 -16.25
C SER A 541 19.67 -28.50 -16.08
N HIS A 542 20.04 -28.88 -14.85
CA HIS A 542 20.99 -29.98 -14.58
C HIS A 542 20.43 -31.35 -15.00
N HIS A 543 19.13 -31.59 -14.80
CA HIS A 543 18.47 -32.83 -15.22
C HIS A 543 18.23 -32.90 -16.73
N MET A 544 18.07 -31.76 -17.41
CA MET A 544 18.00 -31.70 -18.87
C MET A 544 19.35 -31.98 -19.54
N ASN A 545 20.47 -31.53 -18.96
CA ASN A 545 21.80 -31.72 -19.55
C ASN A 545 22.28 -33.19 -19.49
N GLN A 546 21.89 -33.96 -18.47
CA GLN A 546 22.17 -35.41 -18.41
C GLN A 546 21.37 -36.23 -19.45
N PHE A 547 20.20 -35.74 -19.88
CA PHE A 547 19.39 -36.40 -20.90
C PHE A 547 20.03 -36.31 -22.30
N TYR A 548 20.65 -35.17 -22.63
CA TYR A 548 21.32 -34.94 -23.92
C TYR A 548 22.72 -35.58 -24.03
N GLN A 549 23.45 -35.75 -22.92
CA GLN A 549 24.77 -36.41 -22.96
C GLN A 549 24.72 -37.93 -23.13
N THR A 550 23.58 -38.56 -22.84
CA THR A 550 23.42 -40.03 -22.88
C THR A 550 22.77 -40.55 -24.17
N HIS A 551 22.27 -39.68 -25.06
CA HIS A 551 21.60 -40.08 -26.30
C HIS A 551 22.20 -39.33 -27.50
N ARG A 552 23.05 -40.01 -28.27
CA ARG A 552 23.53 -39.49 -29.57
C ARG A 552 22.36 -39.51 -30.57
N VAL A 553 22.04 -38.34 -31.11
CA VAL A 553 21.06 -38.18 -32.18
C VAL A 553 21.81 -38.09 -33.50
N GLU A 554 21.62 -39.06 -34.39
CA GLU A 554 21.92 -38.93 -35.82
C GLU A 554 20.63 -39.14 -36.61
N ASP A 555 20.35 -38.21 -37.53
CA ASP A 555 19.23 -38.20 -38.47
C ASP A 555 17.86 -38.58 -37.92
N GLY A 556 17.52 -38.02 -36.75
CA GLY A 556 16.13 -37.92 -36.28
C GLY A 556 15.45 -39.25 -35.93
N LYS A 557 16.21 -40.34 -35.73
CA LYS A 557 15.66 -41.63 -35.26
C LYS A 557 16.46 -42.18 -34.09
N ILE A 558 15.76 -42.45 -32.98
CA ILE A 558 16.31 -43.10 -31.80
C ILE A 558 16.39 -44.61 -32.08
N LEU A 559 17.60 -45.16 -32.20
CA LEU A 559 17.80 -46.61 -32.25
C LEU A 559 17.83 -47.16 -30.82
N ALA A 560 16.91 -48.09 -30.50
CA ALA A 560 16.96 -48.84 -29.25
C ALA A 560 18.00 -49.95 -29.38
N GLN A 561 19.03 -49.93 -28.53
CA GLN A 561 19.99 -51.03 -28.43
C GLN A 561 19.58 -51.97 -27.29
N GLU A 562 19.22 -53.20 -27.67
CA GLU A 562 19.10 -54.37 -26.80
C GLU A 562 20.44 -54.68 -26.13
N ASP A 563 20.47 -54.88 -24.80
CA ASP A 563 20.79 -56.18 -24.18
C ASP A 563 21.11 -56.05 -22.67
N ARG A 564 20.50 -56.97 -21.88
CA ARG A 564 21.00 -57.62 -20.63
C ARG A 564 21.15 -56.74 -19.36
N ARG A 565 20.74 -57.16 -18.16
CA ARG A 565 20.34 -58.47 -17.61
C ARG A 565 19.79 -58.25 -16.19
N GLN A 566 18.75 -59.01 -15.83
CA GLN A 566 18.39 -59.50 -14.48
C GLN A 566 18.01 -58.40 -13.45
N TRP A 567 16.90 -58.47 -12.72
CA TRP A 567 16.59 -59.48 -11.71
C TRP A 567 15.06 -59.63 -11.48
N HIS A 568 14.61 -60.89 -11.56
CA HIS A 568 13.49 -61.63 -10.91
C HIS A 568 12.29 -60.87 -10.29
N HIS A 569 11.07 -61.01 -10.82
CA HIS A 569 10.06 -62.10 -10.68
C HIS A 569 9.22 -62.08 -9.38
N GLY A 570 7.93 -61.77 -9.52
CA GLY A 570 6.89 -62.10 -8.53
C GLY A 570 5.61 -61.26 -8.68
N GLU A 571 4.60 -61.82 -9.34
CA GLU A 571 3.15 -61.49 -9.27
C GLU A 571 2.57 -60.45 -10.26
N TYR A 572 2.13 -60.97 -11.42
CA TYR A 572 1.33 -60.27 -12.43
C TYR A 572 0.29 -61.22 -13.07
N ASP A 573 -0.60 -61.81 -12.27
CA ASP A 573 -1.67 -62.71 -12.76
C ASP A 573 -3.09 -62.11 -12.74
N ALA A 574 -3.25 -60.80 -12.48
CA ALA A 574 -4.57 -60.16 -12.38
C ALA A 574 -4.95 -59.16 -13.51
N LEU A 575 -4.16 -59.03 -14.58
CA LEU A 575 -4.51 -58.15 -15.71
C LEU A 575 -4.58 -58.89 -17.06
N ARG A 576 -4.87 -60.19 -16.99
CA ARG A 576 -5.12 -61.05 -18.14
C ARG A 576 -6.63 -61.12 -18.44
N ALA A 577 -7.25 -60.01 -18.87
CA ALA A 577 -8.47 -60.03 -19.71
C ALA A 577 -8.91 -58.61 -20.18
N GLY A 578 -8.41 -58.19 -21.36
CA GLY A 578 -9.01 -57.21 -22.31
C GLY A 578 -8.96 -55.72 -21.93
N GLY A 579 -8.49 -54.77 -22.76
CA GLY A 579 -7.95 -54.77 -24.11
C GLY A 579 -7.42 -53.35 -24.46
N GLU A 580 -6.37 -53.32 -25.30
CA GLU A 580 -5.83 -52.24 -26.16
C GLU A 580 -5.35 -50.89 -25.57
N GLY A 581 -4.02 -50.72 -25.56
CA GLY A 581 -3.36 -49.54 -26.14
C GLY A 581 -2.99 -48.33 -25.26
N VAL A 582 -2.23 -48.52 -24.16
CA VAL A 582 -1.56 -47.39 -23.43
C VAL A 582 -0.16 -47.82 -22.95
N LEU A 583 0.85 -46.96 -23.16
CA LEU A 583 2.23 -47.13 -22.66
C LEU A 583 2.28 -47.16 -21.11
N PRO A 584 3.16 -47.94 -20.45
CA PRO A 584 3.04 -48.22 -19.01
C PRO A 584 3.50 -47.08 -18.08
N PRO A 585 2.83 -46.87 -16.94
CA PRO A 585 3.06 -45.79 -15.97
C PRO A 585 4.18 -46.15 -14.97
N ALA A 586 5.45 -46.03 -15.37
CA ALA A 586 6.58 -46.33 -14.47
C ALA A 586 7.55 -45.17 -14.20
N LYS A 587 7.30 -43.95 -14.69
CA LYS A 587 8.17 -42.78 -14.42
C LYS A 587 7.46 -41.51 -13.92
N LEU A 588 6.14 -41.58 -13.67
CA LEU A 588 5.38 -40.58 -12.91
C LEU A 588 5.39 -40.84 -11.39
N MET A 589 5.99 -41.95 -10.96
CA MET A 589 5.76 -42.50 -9.62
C MET A 589 6.50 -41.73 -8.51
N PHE A 590 7.67 -41.12 -8.76
CA PHE A 590 8.41 -40.43 -7.69
C PHE A 590 7.89 -39.02 -7.36
N PHE A 591 7.35 -38.29 -8.34
CA PHE A 591 6.69 -37.00 -8.08
C PHE A 591 5.33 -37.19 -7.39
N HIS A 592 4.59 -38.24 -7.79
CA HIS A 592 3.34 -38.61 -7.14
C HIS A 592 3.56 -39.17 -5.72
N GLU A 593 4.64 -39.92 -5.47
CA GLU A 593 4.97 -40.46 -4.14
C GLU A 593 5.45 -39.36 -3.18
N TRP A 594 6.10 -38.29 -3.66
CA TRP A 594 6.40 -37.10 -2.85
C TRP A 594 5.13 -36.29 -2.51
N VAL A 595 4.23 -36.10 -3.49
CA VAL A 595 2.94 -35.43 -3.28
C VAL A 595 2.03 -36.22 -2.33
N GLU A 596 1.98 -37.56 -2.45
CA GLU A 596 1.15 -38.42 -1.60
C GLU A 596 1.73 -38.59 -0.19
N ARG A 597 3.06 -38.66 -0.01
CA ARG A 597 3.69 -38.60 1.33
C ARG A 597 3.40 -37.27 2.04
N THR A 598 3.22 -36.18 1.29
CA THR A 598 2.85 -34.86 1.83
C THR A 598 1.35 -34.75 2.13
N ARG A 599 0.49 -35.47 1.38
CA ARG A 599 -0.95 -35.62 1.66
C ARG A 599 -1.22 -36.47 2.91
N ALA A 600 -0.56 -37.62 3.05
CA ALA A 600 -0.78 -38.56 4.16
C ALA A 600 -0.42 -37.94 5.52
N LYS A 601 0.69 -37.20 5.59
CA LYS A 601 1.14 -36.55 6.83
C LYS A 601 0.19 -35.42 7.28
N ARG A 602 -0.56 -34.82 6.36
CA ARG A 602 -1.47 -33.70 6.63
C ARG A 602 -2.91 -34.15 6.92
N TRP A 603 -3.32 -35.32 6.45
CA TRP A 603 -4.61 -35.90 6.84
C TRP A 603 -4.59 -36.32 8.32
N GLU A 604 -3.53 -36.99 8.80
CA GLU A 604 -3.42 -37.33 10.24
C GLU A 604 -3.41 -36.10 11.17
N GLU A 605 -2.73 -35.02 10.78
CA GLU A 605 -2.71 -33.77 11.56
C GLU A 605 -4.07 -33.03 11.56
N ILE A 606 -4.80 -33.09 10.45
CA ILE A 606 -6.15 -32.48 10.33
C ILE A 606 -7.20 -33.33 11.07
N GLN A 607 -7.08 -34.65 11.06
CA GLN A 607 -8.00 -35.55 11.78
C GLN A 607 -7.83 -35.45 13.29
N VAL A 608 -6.58 -35.34 13.79
CA VAL A 608 -6.29 -35.09 15.21
C VAL A 608 -6.75 -33.70 15.67
N ALA A 609 -6.77 -32.71 14.78
CA ALA A 609 -7.33 -31.38 15.06
C ALA A 609 -8.87 -31.34 15.00
N TYR A 610 -9.49 -32.22 14.20
CA TYR A 610 -10.95 -32.33 14.07
C TYR A 610 -11.58 -33.17 15.20
N GLU A 611 -10.85 -34.14 15.77
CA GLU A 611 -11.29 -34.94 16.93
C GLU A 611 -11.02 -34.25 18.30
N ARG A 612 -10.25 -33.15 18.32
CA ARG A 612 -10.00 -32.33 19.52
C ARG A 612 -10.85 -31.05 19.62
N ARG A 613 -11.63 -30.73 18.59
CA ARG A 613 -12.70 -29.71 18.62
C ARG A 613 -14.04 -30.42 18.74
#